data_AF-A0A3B9KRW7-F1
#
_entry.id   AF-A0A3B9KRW7-F1
#
_cell.length_a   1.000
_cell.length_b   1.000
_cell.length_c   1.000
_cell.angle_alpha   90.00
_cell.angle_beta   90.00
_cell.angle_gamma   90.00
#
_symmetry.space_group_name_H-M   'P 1'
#
loop_
_entity.id
_entity.type
_entity.pdbx_description
1 polymer ?
#
loop_
_entity_poly.entity_id
_entity_poly.type
_entity_poly.pdbx_seq_one_letter_code
_entity_poly.pdbx_strand_id
1 'polypeptide(L)'
;LDPEAVIAINYTSGTTGEPKGVLMTHRNIITDAFSAIRSLPIYPSDRFLSFLPLSHAFERMAGYYCPLFVGAQIAYAESIATVIDNAKEIQPTIINTVPRLLEKIYENLQGEIS
;
A
#
# COMPACT_ATOMS: atom_id res chain seq x y z
N LEU A 1 5.82 24.81 4.87
CA LEU A 1 5.15 24.02 3.82
C LEU A 1 3.77 24.61 3.61
N ASP A 2 3.37 24.85 2.36
CA ASP A 2 2.01 25.31 2.03
C ASP A 2 1.05 24.10 2.01
N PRO A 3 0.02 24.04 2.87
CA PRO A 3 -0.93 22.93 2.90
C PRO A 3 -1.68 22.69 1.58
N GLU A 4 -1.87 23.72 0.76
CA GLU A 4 -2.64 23.64 -0.49
C GLU A 4 -1.77 23.37 -1.72
N ALA A 5 -0.44 23.36 -1.57
CA ALA A 5 0.43 23.02 -2.67
C ALA A 5 0.22 21.56 -3.11
N VAL A 6 0.05 21.38 -4.42
CA VAL A 6 -0.07 20.07 -5.06
C VAL A 6 1.28 19.38 -5.05
N ILE A 7 1.30 18.12 -4.59
CA ILE A 7 2.53 17.31 -4.46
C ILE A 7 2.49 15.99 -5.24
N ALA A 8 1.31 15.58 -5.71
CA ALA A 8 1.17 14.41 -6.57
C ALA A 8 -0.07 14.51 -7.45
N ILE A 9 -0.07 13.74 -8.53
CA ILE A 9 -1.24 13.50 -9.39
C ILE A 9 -1.46 12.00 -9.46
N ASN A 10 -2.63 11.53 -9.03
CA ASN A 10 -3.04 10.13 -9.17
C ASN A 10 -3.93 9.99 -10.41
N TYR A 11 -3.50 9.20 -11.39
CA TYR A 11 -4.31 8.92 -12.58
C TYR A 11 -5.25 7.75 -12.33
N THR A 12 -6.49 7.90 -12.79
CA THR A 12 -7.54 6.89 -12.70
C THR A 12 -8.13 6.64 -14.09
N SER A 13 -8.61 5.43 -14.36
CA SER A 13 -9.01 4.99 -15.71
C SER A 13 -10.13 5.81 -16.36
N GLY A 14 -10.96 6.51 -15.57
CA GLY A 14 -12.07 7.30 -16.09
C GLY A 14 -13.17 6.45 -16.72
N THR A 15 -14.44 6.83 -16.56
CA THR A 15 -15.56 6.11 -17.18
C THR A 15 -15.69 6.38 -18.69
N THR A 16 -15.01 7.41 -19.19
CA THR A 16 -15.06 7.88 -20.58
C THR A 16 -13.88 7.37 -21.43
N GLY A 17 -13.05 6.46 -20.91
CA GLY A 17 -11.85 5.93 -21.58
C GLY A 17 -10.59 6.77 -21.39
N GLU A 18 -10.74 8.09 -21.25
CA GLU A 18 -9.62 8.99 -20.97
C GLU A 18 -9.29 9.03 -19.46
N PRO A 19 -8.01 8.80 -19.07
CA PRO A 19 -7.61 8.86 -17.68
C PRO A 19 -7.79 10.24 -17.06
N LYS A 20 -8.32 10.29 -15.84
CA LYS A 20 -8.48 11.54 -15.07
C LYS A 20 -7.41 11.64 -13.99
N GLY A 21 -6.72 12.77 -13.95
CA GLY A 21 -5.74 13.10 -12.92
C GLY A 21 -6.40 13.72 -11.69
N VAL A 22 -6.19 13.12 -10.53
CA VAL A 22 -6.61 13.64 -9.23
C VAL A 22 -5.42 14.36 -8.60
N LEU A 23 -5.53 15.68 -8.43
CA LEU A 23 -4.52 16.48 -7.75
C LEU A 23 -4.55 16.19 -6.26
N MET A 24 -3.38 15.89 -5.68
CA MET A 24 -3.22 15.62 -4.26
C MET A 24 -2.38 16.72 -3.63
N THR A 25 -2.97 17.45 -2.66
CA THR A 25 -2.24 18.45 -1.88
C THR A 25 -1.58 17.83 -0.65
N HIS A 26 -0.69 18.59 0.01
CA HIS A 26 -0.18 18.24 1.33
C HIS A 26 -1.32 17.94 2.32
N ARG A 27 -2.35 18.81 2.35
CA ARG A 27 -3.51 18.64 3.24
C ARG A 27 -4.23 17.32 2.98
N ASN A 28 -4.45 16.95 1.71
CA ASN A 28 -5.17 15.71 1.38
C ASN A 28 -4.43 14.49 1.94
N ILE A 29 -3.14 14.37 1.64
CA ILE A 29 -2.32 13.20 2.03
C ILE A 29 -2.17 13.11 3.55
N ILE A 30 -1.88 14.23 4.22
CA ILE A 30 -1.68 14.23 5.68
C ILE A 30 -2.99 13.89 6.39
N THR A 31 -4.11 14.49 5.97
CA THR A 31 -5.42 14.24 6.61
C THR A 31 -5.83 12.78 6.49
N ASP A 32 -5.65 12.17 5.31
CA ASP A 32 -5.96 10.76 5.07
C ASP A 32 -5.04 9.84 5.90
N ALA A 33 -3.73 10.10 5.88
CA ALA A 33 -2.77 9.32 6.67
C ALA A 33 -3.06 9.32 8.17
N PHE A 34 -3.28 10.50 8.75
CA PHE A 34 -3.59 10.61 10.17
C PHE A 34 -4.93 9.95 10.52
N SER A 35 -5.90 9.97 9.60
CA SER A 35 -7.16 9.25 9.78
C SER A 35 -6.95 7.73 9.76
N ALA A 36 -6.16 7.23 8.82
CA ALA A 36 -5.81 5.81 8.72
C ALA A 36 -5.01 5.32 9.94
N ILE A 37 -3.96 6.05 10.34
CA ILE A 37 -3.11 5.72 11.50
C ILE A 37 -3.90 5.70 12.80
N ARG A 38 -4.91 6.58 12.96
CA ARG A 38 -5.79 6.56 14.13
C ARG A 38 -6.77 5.39 14.15
N SER A 39 -7.04 4.80 12.99
CA SER A 39 -8.04 3.75 12.81
C SER A 39 -7.43 2.34 12.79
N LEU A 40 -6.12 2.25 12.52
CA LEU A 40 -5.40 1.00 12.36
C LEU A 40 -4.28 0.90 13.42
N PRO A 41 -4.06 -0.27 14.02
CA PRO A 41 -2.97 -0.47 14.98
C PRO A 41 -1.62 -0.55 14.24
N ILE A 42 -1.07 0.60 13.85
CA ILE A 42 0.22 0.75 13.18
C ILE A 42 1.19 1.41 14.15
N TYR A 43 2.37 0.82 14.33
CA TYR A 43 3.39 1.23 15.28
C TYR A 43 4.76 1.40 14.61
N PRO A 44 5.68 2.18 15.20
CA PRO A 44 7.03 2.34 14.65
C PRO A 44 7.83 1.03 14.56
N SER A 45 7.45 0.01 15.34
CA SER A 45 8.07 -1.32 15.31
C SER A 45 7.59 -2.20 14.15
N ASP A 46 6.59 -1.77 13.39
CA ASP A 46 6.04 -2.56 12.30
C ASP A 46 6.97 -2.62 11.09
N ARG A 47 6.86 -3.74 10.38
CA ARG A 47 7.54 -4.00 9.12
C ARG A 47 6.50 -4.24 8.04
N PHE A 48 6.43 -3.33 7.09
CA PHE A 48 5.55 -3.43 5.93
C PHE A 48 6.28 -4.16 4.80
N LEU A 49 5.59 -5.10 4.14
CA LEU A 49 6.03 -5.63 2.85
C LEU A 49 5.17 -5.02 1.74
N SER A 50 5.77 -4.15 0.94
CA SER A 50 5.14 -3.47 -0.18
C SER A 50 5.42 -4.20 -1.49
N PHE A 51 4.36 -4.59 -2.19
CA PHE A 51 4.44 -5.26 -3.51
C PHE A 51 3.32 -4.85 -4.48
N LEU A 52 2.32 -4.09 -4.00
CA LEU A 52 1.32 -3.50 -4.87
C LEU A 52 1.92 -2.27 -5.58
N PRO A 53 1.41 -1.86 -6.75
CA PRO A 53 2.00 -0.73 -7.45
C PRO A 53 1.74 0.58 -6.70
N LEU A 54 2.79 1.37 -6.45
CA LEU A 54 2.71 2.69 -5.79
C LEU A 54 1.97 3.75 -6.61
N SER A 55 1.65 3.48 -7.88
CA SER A 55 0.76 4.33 -8.68
C SER A 55 -0.70 4.25 -8.21
N HIS A 56 -1.10 3.18 -7.52
CA HIS A 56 -2.43 3.05 -6.94
C HIS A 56 -2.51 3.80 -5.61
N ALA A 57 -3.58 4.57 -5.43
CA ALA A 57 -3.81 5.37 -4.24
C ALA A 57 -3.79 4.53 -2.94
N PHE A 58 -4.34 3.31 -2.96
CA PHE A 58 -4.38 2.43 -1.79
C PHE A 58 -2.97 2.12 -1.27
N GLU A 59 -2.10 1.56 -2.11
CA GLU A 59 -0.74 1.21 -1.67
C GLU A 59 0.10 2.44 -1.36
N ARG A 60 -0.05 3.51 -2.17
CA ARG A 60 0.66 4.76 -1.90
C ARG A 60 0.27 5.37 -0.55
N MET A 61 -0.98 5.21 -0.14
CA MET A 61 -1.44 5.70 1.15
C MET A 61 -1.04 4.74 2.28
N ALA A 62 -1.54 3.51 2.27
CA ALA A 62 -1.39 2.56 3.36
C ALA A 62 0.04 1.97 3.45
N GLY A 63 0.71 1.73 2.33
CA GLY A 63 2.02 1.06 2.27
C GLY A 63 3.22 1.99 2.20
N TYR A 64 3.02 3.26 1.87
CA TYR A 64 4.09 4.25 1.77
C TYR A 64 3.93 5.39 2.78
N TYR A 65 2.87 6.18 2.70
CA TYR A 65 2.73 7.35 3.59
C TYR A 65 2.48 6.97 5.05
N CYS A 66 1.58 6.03 5.34
CA CYS A 66 1.30 5.60 6.73
C CYS A 66 2.56 5.13 7.48
N PRO A 67 3.34 4.15 6.97
CA PRO A 67 4.56 3.73 7.65
C PRO A 67 5.59 4.87 7.77
N LEU A 68 5.73 5.74 6.76
CA LEU A 68 6.63 6.89 6.86
C LEU A 68 6.23 7.88 7.97
N PHE A 69 4.94 8.17 8.12
CA PHE A 69 4.46 9.09 9.16
C PHE A 69 4.56 8.51 10.57
N VAL A 70 4.45 7.18 10.72
CA VAL A 70 4.61 6.49 12.01
C VAL A 70 6.08 6.20 12.33
N GLY A 71 6.96 6.18 11.33
CA GLY A 71 8.37 5.79 11.48
C GLY A 71 8.59 4.28 11.45
N ALA A 72 7.70 3.53 10.79
CA ALA A 72 7.80 2.09 10.57
C ALA A 72 8.71 1.76 9.37
N GLN A 73 9.13 0.51 9.27
CA GLN A 73 9.97 0.02 8.18
C GLN A 73 9.13 -0.37 6.96
N ILE A 74 9.62 -0.09 5.76
CA ILE A 74 9.06 -0.56 4.49
C ILE A 74 10.11 -1.41 3.79
N ALA A 75 9.77 -2.67 3.50
CA ALA A 75 10.51 -3.56 2.61
C ALA A 75 9.75 -3.67 1.29
N TYR A 76 10.45 -3.53 0.16
CA TYR A 76 9.86 -3.70 -1.16
C TYR A 76 10.14 -5.10 -1.67
N ALA A 77 9.10 -5.83 -2.07
CA ALA A 77 9.26 -7.10 -2.74
C ALA A 77 9.90 -6.90 -4.12
N GLU A 78 10.74 -7.84 -4.53
CA GLU A 78 11.41 -7.78 -5.84
C GLU A 78 10.40 -7.92 -7.00
N SER A 79 9.37 -8.73 -6.79
CA SER A 79 8.24 -8.90 -7.70
C SER A 79 7.04 -9.51 -6.98
N ILE A 80 5.87 -9.54 -7.63
CA ILE A 80 4.70 -10.26 -7.12
C ILE A 80 4.98 -11.76 -6.95
N ALA A 81 5.85 -12.34 -7.79
CA ALA A 81 6.19 -13.77 -7.74
C ALA A 81 7.04 -14.13 -6.52
N THR A 82 7.82 -13.17 -5.99
CA THR A 82 8.74 -13.39 -4.86
C THR A 82 8.14 -12.99 -3.51
N VAL A 83 6.90 -12.50 -3.47
CA VAL A 83 6.26 -11.97 -2.25
C VAL A 83 6.31 -12.97 -1.09
N ILE A 84 6.07 -14.26 -1.35
CA ILE A 84 6.08 -15.29 -0.30
C ILE A 84 7.49 -15.50 0.25
N ASP A 85 8.51 -15.52 -0.61
CA ASP A 85 9.90 -15.73 -0.17
C ASP A 85 10.45 -14.47 0.52
N ASN A 86 10.14 -13.28 0.00
CA ASN A 86 10.46 -12.03 0.68
C ASN A 86 9.73 -11.91 2.02
N ALA A 87 8.48 -12.40 2.14
CA ALA A 87 7.77 -12.43 3.42
C ALA A 87 8.43 -13.38 4.43
N LYS A 88 8.96 -14.54 3.99
CA LYS A 88 9.72 -15.45 4.86
C LYS A 88 11.01 -14.81 5.36
N GLU A 89 11.71 -14.04 4.53
CA GLU A 89 12.94 -13.34 4.90
C GLU A 89 12.69 -12.15 5.82
N ILE A 90 11.78 -11.26 5.43
CA ILE A 90 11.52 -9.98 6.11
C ILE A 90 10.65 -10.17 7.36
N GLN A 91 9.86 -11.24 7.42
CA GLN A 91 8.87 -11.49 8.48
C GLN A 91 8.00 -10.24 8.73
N PRO A 92 7.27 -9.72 7.72
CA PRO A 92 6.51 -8.48 7.88
C PRO A 92 5.41 -8.64 8.93
N THR A 93 5.14 -7.57 9.68
CA THR A 93 4.01 -7.53 10.62
C THR A 93 2.75 -7.01 9.94
N ILE A 94 2.88 -6.26 8.83
CA ILE A 94 1.77 -5.72 8.06
C ILE A 94 2.00 -6.01 6.57
N ILE A 95 0.96 -6.52 5.91
CA ILE A 95 0.91 -6.70 4.47
C ILE A 95 -0.39 -6.08 3.94
N ASN A 96 -0.26 -5.13 3.02
CA ASN A 96 -1.40 -4.65 2.24
C ASN A 96 -1.63 -5.60 1.08
N THR A 97 -2.88 -6.02 0.88
CA THR A 97 -3.23 -6.94 -0.19
C THR A 97 -4.63 -6.63 -0.72
N VAL A 98 -4.97 -7.26 -1.84
CA VAL A 98 -6.28 -7.17 -2.47
C VAL A 98 -6.95 -8.55 -2.46
N PRO A 99 -8.30 -8.62 -2.47
CA PRO A 99 -9.02 -9.90 -2.41
C PRO A 99 -8.54 -10.91 -3.44
N ARG A 100 -8.29 -10.45 -4.68
CA ARG A 100 -7.82 -11.32 -5.77
C ARG A 100 -6.50 -12.05 -5.48
N LEU A 101 -5.60 -11.42 -4.72
CA LEU A 101 -4.34 -12.06 -4.37
C LEU A 101 -4.53 -13.06 -3.22
N LEU A 102 -5.40 -12.74 -2.25
CA LEU A 102 -5.78 -13.67 -1.18
C LEU A 102 -6.42 -14.95 -1.74
N GLU A 103 -7.34 -14.80 -2.72
CA GLU A 103 -7.95 -15.91 -3.45
C GLU A 103 -6.89 -16.81 -4.08
N LYS A 104 -5.93 -16.22 -4.80
CA LYS A 104 -4.86 -16.97 -5.47
C LYS A 104 -3.95 -17.72 -4.49
N ILE A 105 -3.62 -17.10 -3.36
CA ILE A 105 -2.84 -17.76 -2.30
C ILE A 105 -3.63 -18.93 -1.72
N TYR A 106 -4.93 -18.75 -1.48
CA TYR A 106 -5.80 -19.79 -0.96
C TYR A 106 -5.93 -20.99 -1.92
N GLU A 107 -6.15 -20.74 -3.21
CA GLU A 107 -6.21 -21.78 -4.25
C GLU A 107 -4.91 -22.61 -4.29
N ASN A 108 -3.75 -21.96 -4.23
CA ASN A 108 -2.46 -22.64 -4.21
C ASN A 108 -2.29 -23.54 -2.97
N LEU A 109 -2.67 -23.04 -1.78
CA LEU A 109 -2.57 -23.82 -0.54
C LEU A 109 -3.52 -25.03 -0.54
N GLN A 110 -4.72 -24.90 -1.11
CA GLN A 110 -5.64 -26.05 -1.26
C GLN A 110 -5.07 -27.11 -2.22
N GLY A 111 -4.42 -26.69 -3.30
CA GLY A 111 -3.76 -27.60 -4.24
C GLY A 111 -2.61 -28.40 -3.64
N GLU A 112 -1.91 -27.88 -2.63
CA GLU A 112 -0.82 -28.59 -1.94
C GLU A 112 -1.31 -29.61 -0.90
N ILE A 113 -2.56 -29.48 -0.42
CA ILE A 113 -3.17 -30.37 0.59
C ILE A 113 -3.98 -31.51 -0.05
N SER A 114 -4.29 -31.40 -1.35
CA SER A 114 -5.08 -32.36 -2.13
C SER A 114 -4.20 -33.42 -2.80
#